data_AF-A0A7J7DJG2-F1
#
_entry.id   AF-A0A7J7DJG2-F1
#
_cell.length_a   1.000
_cell.length_b   1.000
_cell.length_c   1.000
_cell.angle_alpha   90.00
_cell.angle_beta   90.00
_cell.angle_gamma   90.00
#
_symmetry.space_group_name_H-M   'P 1'
#
loop_
_entity.id
_entity.type
_entity.pdbx_description
1 polymer ?
#
loop_
_entity_poly.entity_id
_entity_poly.type
_entity_poly.pdbx_seq_one_letter_code
_entity_poly.pdbx_strand_id
1 'polypeptide(L)'
;MGDIELCRLFSLSEEFKYVTVREDEKVELVKLLDRVPIPIKESVEEPSAKINVLLQAYISQLKLEGLSLTSDMVFITQSAGRLMQVLFEIVLKRGWAQLAEKALNLCKMVSKRMWSVQTPLRQFNGIPNEILMKIEKKSLAWERYYDLSSQEIGELIRYPKMGRTLHRFIHQFPKLNLTAYVQPITRSVLKVELTITPDFQWEDKVHDKWIGSQTFLPVSFRYLILPEKYPPPTELLDLQPLPVTALRYPPYEAIYQDFKHFNPVQTQVSTVLYNTDDNVLVAAPTGSGKTICAEFAILRNHQKGPESVMRAVYIAPLEAIAKERYRDWERKFG
;
A
#
# COMPACT_ATOMS: atom_id res chain seq x y z
N MET A 1 13.16 11.22 14.75
CA MET A 1 13.45 12.16 13.65
C MET A 1 12.18 12.97 13.40
N GLY A 2 12.20 14.26 13.68
CA GLY A 2 11.12 15.20 13.39
C GLY A 2 11.43 16.08 12.18
N ASP A 3 10.67 17.15 12.00
CA ASP A 3 10.82 18.05 10.85
C ASP A 3 12.18 18.76 10.85
N ILE A 4 12.70 19.11 12.03
CA ILE A 4 14.04 19.69 12.21
C ILE A 4 15.11 18.75 11.65
N GLU A 5 15.08 17.48 12.04
CA GLU A 5 16.08 16.52 11.59
C GLU A 5 15.93 16.16 10.10
N LEU A 6 14.72 16.20 9.54
CA LEU A 6 14.50 16.02 8.10
C LEU A 6 15.11 17.17 7.28
N CYS A 7 14.86 18.42 7.68
CA CYS A 7 15.46 19.59 7.04
C CYS A 7 16.99 19.57 7.15
N ARG A 8 17.52 19.20 8.33
CA ARG A 8 18.96 18.99 8.52
C ARG A 8 19.52 17.91 7.61
N LEU A 9 18.88 16.75 7.53
CA LEU A 9 19.32 15.64 6.68
C LEU A 9 19.36 16.05 5.21
N PHE A 10 18.35 16.80 4.75
CA PHE A 10 18.34 17.38 3.42
C PHE A 10 19.56 18.28 3.15
N SER A 11 19.89 19.17 4.10
CA SER A 11 21.02 20.09 3.97
C SER A 11 22.39 19.40 3.91
N LEU A 12 22.48 18.14 4.32
CA LEU A 12 23.70 17.34 4.26
C LEU A 12 23.88 16.57 2.95
N SER A 13 23.03 16.83 1.95
CA SER A 13 23.12 16.16 0.64
C SER A 13 24.43 16.51 -0.08
N GLU A 14 25.08 15.52 -0.69
CA GLU A 14 26.36 15.69 -1.41
C GLU A 14 26.29 16.75 -2.53
N GLU A 15 25.11 16.98 -3.11
CA GLU A 15 24.90 18.02 -4.12
C GLU A 15 25.17 19.43 -3.62
N PHE A 16 25.04 19.67 -2.31
CA PHE A 16 25.25 20.97 -1.71
C PHE A 16 26.66 21.12 -1.12
N LYS A 17 27.57 20.17 -1.38
CA LYS A 17 28.94 20.14 -0.84
C LYS A 17 29.75 21.42 -1.09
N TYR A 18 29.49 22.11 -2.20
CA TYR A 18 30.21 23.33 -2.57
C TYR A 18 29.49 24.62 -2.15
N VAL A 19 28.34 24.52 -1.49
CA VAL A 19 27.68 25.68 -0.89
C VAL A 19 28.51 26.09 0.33
N THR A 20 28.87 27.37 0.40
CA THR A 20 29.61 27.95 1.52
C THR A 20 28.88 29.18 2.04
N VAL A 21 29.14 29.53 3.30
CA VAL A 21 28.65 30.78 3.91
C VAL A 21 29.66 31.88 3.64
N ARG A 22 29.22 32.99 3.03
CA ARG A 22 30.05 34.17 2.75
C ARG A 22 29.84 35.22 3.86
N GLU A 23 30.84 36.07 4.11
CA GLU A 23 30.75 37.07 5.18
C GLU A 23 29.68 38.16 4.91
N ASP A 24 29.50 38.54 3.65
CA ASP A 24 28.58 39.60 3.21
C ASP A 24 27.10 39.19 3.33
N GLU A 25 26.80 37.89 3.39
CA GLU A 25 25.43 37.37 3.53
C GLU A 25 25.06 36.98 4.97
N LYS A 26 26.01 36.92 5.92
CA LYS A 26 25.76 36.49 7.31
C LYS A 26 24.65 37.30 7.99
N VAL A 27 24.66 38.62 7.79
CA VAL A 27 23.66 39.52 8.41
C VAL A 27 22.25 39.21 7.89
N GLU A 28 22.11 38.91 6.60
CA GLU A 28 20.82 38.53 6.02
C GLU A 28 20.39 37.13 6.49
N LEU A 29 21.32 36.17 6.57
CA LEU A 29 21.05 34.82 7.07
C LEU A 29 20.55 34.81 8.52
N VAL A 30 21.15 35.62 9.40
CA VAL A 30 20.66 35.77 10.79
C VAL A 30 19.22 36.30 10.82
N LYS A 31 18.90 37.33 10.01
CA LYS A 31 17.52 37.84 9.91
C LYS A 31 16.54 36.80 9.38
N LEU A 32 16.98 35.90 8.50
CA LEU A 32 16.14 34.82 7.97
C LEU A 32 15.93 33.70 9.00
N LEU A 33 16.95 33.36 9.79
CA LEU A 33 16.86 32.37 10.88
C LEU A 33 15.73 32.69 11.86
N ASP A 34 15.50 33.97 12.18
CA ASP A 34 14.42 34.40 13.08
C ASP A 34 13.01 34.32 12.45
N ARG A 35 12.93 34.11 11.13
CA ARG A 35 11.66 34.17 10.36
C ARG A 35 11.21 32.80 9.85
N VAL A 36 12.10 31.83 9.80
CA VAL A 36 11.78 30.48 9.30
C VAL A 36 11.05 29.66 10.38
N PRO A 37 10.04 28.87 10.02
CA PRO A 37 9.15 28.24 11.01
C PRO A 37 9.75 27.00 11.68
N ILE A 38 10.69 26.29 11.05
CA ILE A 38 11.33 25.10 11.61
C ILE A 38 12.68 25.52 12.19
N PRO A 39 12.90 25.33 13.51
CA PRO A 39 14.16 25.69 14.16
C PRO A 39 15.38 24.99 13.52
N ILE A 40 16.46 25.74 13.38
CA ILE A 40 17.74 25.26 12.85
C ILE A 40 18.73 25.19 14.01
N LYS A 41 19.37 24.03 14.18
CA LYS A 41 20.23 23.75 15.34
C LYS A 41 21.71 24.05 15.05
N GLU A 42 22.05 24.10 13.78
CA GLU A 42 23.37 24.36 13.23
C GLU A 42 23.76 25.84 13.40
N SER A 43 25.06 26.10 13.52
CA SER A 43 25.58 27.47 13.57
C SER A 43 25.36 28.18 12.24
N VAL A 44 25.14 29.50 12.24
CA VAL A 44 24.95 30.30 11.00
C VAL A 44 26.17 30.24 10.07
N GLU A 45 27.33 29.89 10.59
CA GLU A 45 28.57 29.72 9.83
C GLU A 45 28.65 28.38 9.09
N GLU A 46 27.80 27.41 9.47
CA GLU A 46 27.76 26.11 8.80
C GLU A 46 26.98 26.20 7.48
N PRO A 47 27.50 25.63 6.38
CA PRO A 47 26.77 25.53 5.12
C PRO A 47 25.38 24.86 5.24
N SER A 48 25.28 23.87 6.13
CA SER A 48 24.04 23.15 6.44
C SER A 48 22.93 24.09 6.93
N ALA A 49 23.27 25.07 7.78
CA ALA A 49 22.34 26.09 8.27
C ALA A 49 21.86 26.97 7.12
N LYS A 50 22.77 27.45 6.27
CA LYS A 50 22.44 28.25 5.09
C LYS A 50 21.49 27.49 4.15
N ILE A 51 21.78 26.24 3.82
CA ILE A 51 20.91 25.42 2.94
C ILE A 51 19.52 25.23 3.54
N ASN A 52 19.46 24.97 4.86
CA ASN A 52 18.21 24.77 5.58
C ASN A 52 17.36 26.05 5.59
N VAL A 53 17.96 27.19 5.96
CA VAL A 53 17.31 28.51 5.94
C VAL A 53 16.76 28.82 4.55
N LEU A 54 17.56 28.62 3.50
CA LEU A 54 17.15 28.96 2.13
C LEU A 54 16.01 28.07 1.63
N LEU A 55 16.00 26.78 1.97
CA LEU A 55 14.86 25.91 1.69
C LEU A 55 13.58 26.43 2.36
N GLN A 56 13.66 26.76 3.65
CA GLN A 56 12.50 27.26 4.40
C GLN A 56 12.05 28.65 3.93
N ALA A 57 12.99 29.52 3.57
CA ALA A 57 12.71 30.84 2.98
C ALA A 57 12.00 30.70 1.62
N TYR A 58 12.41 29.72 0.81
CA TYR A 58 11.74 29.40 -0.45
C TYR A 58 10.28 29.00 -0.23
N ILE A 59 10.01 28.03 0.66
CA ILE A 59 8.64 27.56 0.98
C ILE A 59 7.80 28.71 1.56
N SER A 60 8.41 29.55 2.40
CA SER A 60 7.78 30.73 3.00
C SER A 60 7.60 31.91 2.03
N GLN A 61 8.13 31.81 0.81
CA GLN A 61 8.13 32.89 -0.19
C GLN A 61 8.75 34.20 0.32
N LEU A 62 9.77 34.10 1.17
CA LEU A 62 10.50 35.28 1.66
C LEU A 62 11.28 35.92 0.50
N LYS A 63 11.34 37.25 0.52
CA LYS A 63 12.19 38.02 -0.38
C LYS A 63 13.60 38.05 0.18
N LEU A 64 14.58 37.80 -0.68
CA LEU A 64 16.01 37.93 -0.40
C LEU A 64 16.52 39.24 -1.02
N GLU A 65 17.41 39.92 -0.33
CA GLU A 65 18.06 41.17 -0.77
C GLU A 65 19.34 40.86 -1.55
N GLY A 66 20.13 39.89 -1.09
CA GLY A 66 21.37 39.46 -1.74
C GLY A 66 21.17 38.65 -3.03
N LEU A 67 21.82 39.10 -4.11
CA LEU A 67 21.87 38.35 -5.38
C LEU A 67 22.52 36.97 -5.22
N SER A 68 23.57 36.88 -4.39
CA SER A 68 24.30 35.64 -4.12
C SER A 68 23.41 34.59 -3.44
N LEU A 69 22.70 34.98 -2.37
CA LEU A 69 21.73 34.11 -1.68
C LEU A 69 20.57 33.70 -2.58
N THR A 70 20.11 34.59 -3.46
CA THR A 70 19.05 34.27 -4.43
C THR A 70 19.51 33.17 -5.40
N SER A 71 20.74 33.26 -5.91
CA SER A 71 21.32 32.22 -6.77
C SER A 71 21.44 30.88 -6.03
N ASP A 72 21.92 30.88 -4.80
CA ASP A 72 22.06 29.67 -3.99
C ASP A 72 20.69 29.04 -3.67
N MET A 73 19.66 29.85 -3.37
CA MET A 73 18.29 29.37 -3.17
C MET A 73 17.73 28.70 -4.44
N VAL A 74 17.98 29.26 -5.62
CA VAL A 74 17.56 28.64 -6.89
C VAL A 74 18.25 27.29 -7.10
N PHE A 75 19.57 27.22 -6.87
CA PHE A 75 20.32 25.97 -6.97
C PHE A 75 19.78 24.90 -6.02
N ILE A 76 19.57 25.24 -4.74
CA ILE A 76 19.04 24.30 -3.73
C ILE A 76 17.64 23.79 -4.12
N THR A 77 16.77 24.69 -4.59
CA THR A 77 15.36 24.37 -4.88
C THR A 77 15.17 23.58 -6.16
N GLN A 78 16.08 23.70 -7.15
CA GLN A 78 16.11 22.83 -8.34
C GLN A 78 16.34 21.36 -7.96
N SER A 79 17.18 21.09 -6.96
CA SER A 79 17.41 19.74 -6.43
C SER A 79 16.38 19.29 -5.40
N ALA A 80 15.73 20.23 -4.71
CA ALA A 80 14.92 19.95 -3.52
C ALA A 80 13.80 18.94 -3.77
N GLY A 81 13.09 19.05 -4.89
CA GLY A 81 11.98 18.15 -5.23
C GLY A 81 12.41 16.67 -5.26
N ARG A 82 13.47 16.34 -6.01
CA ARG A 82 13.93 14.95 -6.13
C ARG A 82 14.59 14.42 -4.86
N LEU A 83 15.34 15.26 -4.15
CA LEU A 83 15.98 14.86 -2.89
C LEU A 83 14.92 14.55 -1.82
N MET A 84 13.89 15.40 -1.69
CA MET A 84 12.78 15.14 -0.76
C MET A 84 11.98 13.90 -1.14
N GLN A 85 11.77 13.66 -2.44
CA GLN A 85 11.09 12.46 -2.91
C GLN A 85 11.89 11.18 -2.57
N VAL A 86 13.21 11.18 -2.79
CA VAL A 86 14.08 10.04 -2.42
C VAL A 86 14.07 9.80 -0.92
N LEU A 87 14.14 10.86 -0.09
CA LEU A 87 14.03 10.75 1.36
C LEU A 87 12.69 10.12 1.77
N PHE A 88 11.58 10.57 1.17
CA PHE A 88 10.27 9.98 1.39
C PHE A 88 10.24 8.48 1.01
N GLU A 89 10.75 8.11 -0.16
CA GLU A 89 10.76 6.72 -0.63
C GLU A 89 11.59 5.79 0.26
N ILE A 90 12.76 6.24 0.74
CA ILE A 90 13.59 5.50 1.69
C ILE A 90 12.82 5.24 2.99
N VAL A 91 12.19 6.29 3.55
CA VAL A 91 11.44 6.21 4.80
C VAL A 91 10.21 5.31 4.65
N LEU A 92 9.52 5.40 3.51
CA LEU A 92 8.37 4.56 3.18
C LEU A 92 8.77 3.08 3.08
N LYS A 93 9.87 2.76 2.39
CA LYS A 93 10.39 1.39 2.26
C LYS A 93 10.83 0.79 3.60
N ARG A 94 11.26 1.62 4.55
CA ARG A 94 11.60 1.19 5.92
C ARG A 94 10.38 1.00 6.83
N GLY A 95 9.18 1.38 6.39
CA GLY A 95 7.95 1.22 7.16
C GLY A 95 7.79 2.22 8.31
N TRP A 96 8.50 3.35 8.29
CA TRP A 96 8.42 4.37 9.33
C TRP A 96 7.25 5.34 9.09
N ALA A 97 6.03 4.90 9.36
CA ALA A 97 4.79 5.60 8.98
C ALA A 97 4.76 7.11 9.33
N GLN A 98 5.04 7.48 10.60
CA GLN A 98 5.02 8.88 11.04
C GLN A 98 6.07 9.74 10.32
N LEU A 99 7.25 9.18 10.06
CA LEU A 99 8.31 9.89 9.35
C LEU A 99 7.99 9.98 7.84
N ALA A 100 7.36 8.95 7.28
CA ALA A 100 6.96 8.92 5.88
C ALA A 100 5.91 10.01 5.61
N GLU A 101 4.96 10.20 6.52
CA GLU A 101 3.98 11.28 6.47
C GLU A 101 4.67 12.66 6.48
N LYS A 102 5.61 12.89 7.40
CA LYS A 102 6.37 14.14 7.48
C LYS A 102 7.19 14.41 6.22
N ALA A 103 7.91 13.40 5.72
CA ALA A 103 8.70 13.50 4.50
C ALA A 103 7.83 13.78 3.28
N LEU A 104 6.67 13.13 3.16
CA LEU A 104 5.69 13.40 2.09
C LEU A 104 5.15 14.82 2.17
N ASN A 105 4.80 15.28 3.38
CA ASN A 105 4.34 16.65 3.59
C ASN A 105 5.42 17.65 3.19
N LEU A 106 6.68 17.45 3.57
CA LEU A 106 7.79 18.31 3.18
C LEU A 106 8.02 18.31 1.66
N CYS A 107 7.94 17.15 1.01
CA CYS A 107 8.00 17.05 -0.45
C CYS A 107 6.90 17.89 -1.12
N LYS A 108 5.65 17.79 -0.63
CA LYS A 108 4.54 18.59 -1.16
C LYS A 108 4.74 20.09 -0.88
N MET A 109 5.20 20.47 0.31
CA MET A 109 5.46 21.86 0.71
C MET A 109 6.52 22.52 -0.18
N VAL A 110 7.58 21.77 -0.53
CA VAL A 110 8.58 22.21 -1.52
C VAL A 110 7.94 22.36 -2.90
N SER A 111 7.24 21.35 -3.41
CA SER A 111 6.65 21.41 -4.76
C SER A 111 5.60 22.51 -4.94
N LYS A 112 4.80 22.80 -3.90
CA LYS A 112 3.75 23.83 -3.93
C LYS A 112 4.21 25.18 -3.38
N ARG A 113 5.44 25.27 -2.87
CA ARG A 113 6.02 26.48 -2.27
C ARG A 113 5.08 27.12 -1.24
N MET A 114 4.59 26.28 -0.32
CA MET A 114 3.70 26.70 0.78
C MET A 114 3.80 25.72 1.95
N TRP A 115 3.46 26.18 3.14
CA TRP A 115 3.42 25.34 4.35
C TRP A 115 2.08 24.61 4.50
N SER A 116 2.10 23.43 5.10
CA SER A 116 0.89 22.62 5.34
C SER A 116 -0.12 23.24 6.31
N VAL A 117 0.34 24.15 7.17
CA VAL A 117 -0.52 24.90 8.12
C VAL A 117 -1.31 26.03 7.45
N GLN A 118 -0.97 26.41 6.23
CA GLN A 118 -1.67 27.44 5.47
C GLN A 118 -2.96 26.88 4.84
N THR A 119 -3.89 27.75 4.47
CA THR A 119 -5.15 27.28 3.87
C THR A 119 -4.91 26.53 2.56
N PRO A 120 -5.54 25.35 2.34
CA PRO A 120 -5.42 24.63 1.07
C PRO A 120 -5.85 25.44 -0.15
N LEU A 121 -6.66 26.50 0.06
CA LEU A 121 -7.07 27.44 -0.99
C LEU A 121 -5.91 28.15 -1.68
N ARG A 122 -4.73 28.25 -1.04
CA ARG A 122 -3.52 28.82 -1.68
C ARG A 122 -3.09 28.06 -2.95
N GLN A 123 -3.54 26.83 -3.11
CA GLN A 123 -3.24 25.99 -4.27
C GLN A 123 -4.12 26.30 -5.50
N PHE A 124 -5.18 27.09 -5.34
CA PHE A 124 -6.03 27.54 -6.44
C PHE A 124 -5.59 28.89 -6.98
N ASN A 125 -5.57 29.01 -8.30
CA ASN A 125 -5.28 30.27 -8.99
C ASN A 125 -6.48 31.22 -8.93
N GLY A 126 -6.20 32.53 -8.89
CA GLY A 126 -7.24 33.57 -8.96
C GLY A 126 -7.83 34.02 -7.62
N ILE A 127 -7.30 33.56 -6.49
CA ILE A 127 -7.68 34.08 -5.17
C ILE A 127 -6.66 35.15 -4.73
N PRO A 128 -7.09 36.40 -4.47
CA PRO A 128 -6.19 37.43 -3.95
C PRO A 128 -5.60 37.06 -2.58
N ASN A 129 -4.31 37.36 -2.36
CA ASN A 129 -3.62 37.05 -1.10
C ASN A 129 -4.31 37.66 0.13
N GLU A 130 -4.94 38.84 -0.02
CA GLU A 130 -5.73 39.47 1.05
C GLU A 130 -6.90 38.59 1.52
N ILE A 131 -7.56 37.88 0.60
CA ILE A 131 -8.66 36.97 0.92
C ILE A 131 -8.11 35.72 1.61
N LEU A 132 -7.00 35.16 1.12
CA LEU A 132 -6.33 34.02 1.75
C LEU A 132 -5.93 34.34 3.20
N MET A 133 -5.33 35.51 3.44
CA MET A 133 -4.96 35.96 4.79
C MET A 133 -6.19 36.19 5.69
N LYS A 134 -7.32 36.67 5.14
CA LYS A 134 -8.57 36.79 5.91
C LYS A 134 -9.11 35.42 6.34
N ILE A 135 -9.07 34.43 5.46
CA ILE A 135 -9.50 33.05 5.75
C ILE A 135 -8.62 32.44 6.84
N GLU A 136 -7.29 32.56 6.70
CA GLU A 136 -6.33 32.04 7.70
C GLU A 136 -6.50 32.69 9.08
N LYS A 137 -6.84 33.98 9.14
CA LYS A 137 -7.11 34.70 10.39
C LYS A 137 -8.40 34.27 11.10
N LYS A 138 -9.34 33.59 10.42
CA LYS A 138 -10.62 33.17 11.01
C LYS A 138 -10.52 31.91 11.84
N SER A 139 -9.40 31.17 11.76
CA SER A 139 -9.12 29.97 12.56
C SER A 139 -10.22 28.89 12.48
N LEU A 140 -11.00 28.88 11.40
CA LEU A 140 -12.04 27.88 11.17
C LEU A 140 -11.39 26.60 10.62
N ALA A 141 -11.76 25.44 11.19
CA ALA A 141 -11.31 24.13 10.71
C ALA A 141 -11.71 23.93 9.23
N TRP A 142 -10.83 23.31 8.45
CA TRP A 142 -11.02 23.17 6.99
C TRP A 142 -12.32 22.45 6.63
N GLU A 143 -12.67 21.44 7.40
CA GLU A 143 -13.85 20.58 7.21
C GLU A 143 -15.16 21.38 7.30
N ARG A 144 -15.19 22.45 8.11
CA ARG A 144 -16.38 23.29 8.29
C ARG A 144 -16.72 24.11 7.05
N TYR A 145 -15.76 24.36 6.16
CA TYR A 145 -16.03 25.11 4.94
C TYR A 145 -16.94 24.35 3.96
N TYR A 146 -17.02 23.01 4.07
CA TYR A 146 -17.93 22.20 3.26
C TYR A 146 -19.40 22.35 3.68
N ASP A 147 -19.66 22.76 4.92
CA ASP A 147 -21.01 22.93 5.45
C ASP A 147 -21.60 24.32 5.13
N LEU A 148 -20.79 25.26 4.64
CA LEU A 148 -21.18 26.65 4.42
C LEU A 148 -21.68 26.89 3.00
N SER A 149 -22.76 27.65 2.86
CA SER A 149 -23.23 28.17 1.58
C SER A 149 -22.29 29.23 1.00
N SER A 150 -22.43 29.48 -0.30
CA SER A 150 -21.66 30.53 -0.99
C SER A 150 -21.86 31.93 -0.40
N GLN A 151 -23.05 32.21 0.14
CA GLN A 151 -23.40 33.47 0.79
C GLN A 151 -22.67 33.58 2.13
N GLU A 152 -22.75 32.55 2.97
CA GLU A 152 -22.09 32.50 4.28
C GLU A 152 -20.57 32.63 4.17
N ILE A 153 -19.95 31.97 3.17
CA ILE A 153 -18.52 32.12 2.90
C ILE A 153 -18.19 33.57 2.51
N GLY A 154 -19.03 34.19 1.68
CA GLY A 154 -18.87 35.58 1.27
C GLY A 154 -18.99 36.58 2.43
N GLU A 155 -19.92 36.34 3.35
CA GLU A 155 -20.08 37.13 4.58
C GLU A 155 -18.92 36.91 5.55
N LEU A 156 -18.46 35.67 5.72
CA LEU A 156 -17.35 35.29 6.60
C LEU A 156 -16.07 36.07 6.28
N ILE A 157 -15.75 36.22 4.99
CA ILE A 157 -14.58 36.96 4.51
C ILE A 157 -14.85 38.46 4.29
N ARG A 158 -16.09 38.92 4.54
CA ARG A 158 -16.57 40.28 4.26
C ARG A 158 -16.32 40.71 2.81
N TYR A 159 -16.55 39.78 1.88
CA TYR A 159 -16.43 40.00 0.43
C TYR A 159 -17.40 39.09 -0.34
N PRO A 160 -18.70 39.44 -0.39
CA PRO A 160 -19.75 38.58 -0.92
C PRO A 160 -19.52 38.08 -2.36
N LYS A 161 -18.88 38.90 -3.21
CA LYS A 161 -18.59 38.57 -4.61
C LYS A 161 -17.68 37.34 -4.78
N MET A 162 -16.78 37.06 -3.82
CA MET A 162 -15.89 35.88 -3.88
C MET A 162 -16.51 34.62 -3.30
N GLY A 163 -17.65 34.73 -2.60
CA GLY A 163 -18.27 33.59 -1.92
C GLY A 163 -18.56 32.42 -2.86
N ARG A 164 -19.10 32.70 -4.05
CA ARG A 164 -19.36 31.68 -5.10
C ARG A 164 -18.08 31.01 -5.60
N THR A 165 -17.04 31.79 -5.88
CA THR A 165 -15.76 31.28 -6.38
C THR A 165 -15.08 30.38 -5.36
N LEU A 166 -15.05 30.82 -4.09
CA LEU A 166 -14.46 30.04 -3.01
C LEU A 166 -15.26 28.77 -2.72
N HIS A 167 -16.59 28.86 -2.67
CA HIS A 167 -17.45 27.70 -2.51
C HIS A 167 -17.17 26.64 -3.58
N ARG A 168 -17.04 27.05 -4.85
CA ARG A 168 -16.64 26.15 -5.94
C ARG A 168 -15.27 25.52 -5.68
N PHE A 169 -14.25 26.31 -5.32
CA PHE A 169 -12.92 25.77 -5.04
C PHE A 169 -12.88 24.81 -3.86
N ILE A 170 -13.64 25.07 -2.79
CA ILE A 170 -13.77 24.14 -1.66
C ILE A 170 -14.31 22.78 -2.13
N HIS A 171 -15.34 22.78 -2.98
CA HIS A 171 -15.93 21.55 -3.53
C HIS A 171 -15.10 20.89 -4.63
N GLN A 172 -14.14 21.60 -5.22
CA GLN A 172 -13.12 21.03 -6.12
C GLN A 172 -11.90 20.52 -5.36
N PHE A 173 -11.72 20.90 -4.09
CA PHE A 173 -10.59 20.41 -3.31
C PHE A 173 -10.74 18.90 -3.08
N PRO A 174 -9.73 18.07 -3.42
CA PRO A 174 -9.87 16.63 -3.32
C PRO A 174 -10.18 16.18 -1.91
N LYS A 175 -11.26 15.43 -1.79
CA LYS A 175 -11.74 14.80 -0.57
C LYS A 175 -12.16 13.39 -0.91
N LEU A 176 -11.74 12.43 -0.10
CA LEU A 176 -12.06 11.02 -0.29
C LEU A 176 -12.87 10.56 0.91
N ASN A 177 -13.98 9.86 0.65
CA ASN A 177 -14.71 9.13 1.66
C ASN A 177 -14.18 7.70 1.68
N LEU A 178 -13.73 7.26 2.85
CA LEU A 178 -13.13 5.94 3.05
C LEU A 178 -14.09 5.08 3.86
N THR A 179 -14.36 3.87 3.38
CA THR A 179 -15.06 2.84 4.15
C THR A 179 -14.25 1.54 4.06
N ALA A 180 -14.11 0.84 5.18
CA ALA A 180 -13.32 -0.38 5.24
C ALA A 180 -14.16 -1.50 5.82
N TYR A 181 -14.15 -2.63 5.12
CA TYR A 181 -14.74 -3.88 5.60
C TYR A 181 -13.61 -4.86 5.92
N VAL A 182 -13.56 -5.31 7.17
CA VAL A 182 -12.49 -6.18 7.68
C VAL A 182 -13.03 -7.59 7.84
N GLN A 183 -12.37 -8.54 7.17
CA GLN A 183 -12.66 -9.96 7.26
C GLN A 183 -11.43 -10.71 7.76
N PRO A 184 -11.52 -11.44 8.90
CA PRO A 184 -10.43 -12.27 9.34
C PRO A 184 -10.39 -13.55 8.50
N ILE A 185 -9.29 -13.77 7.77
CA ILE A 185 -9.09 -14.97 6.95
C ILE A 185 -8.48 -16.08 7.81
N THR A 186 -7.48 -15.71 8.60
CA THR A 186 -6.84 -16.58 9.60
C THR A 186 -6.60 -15.77 10.87
N ARG A 187 -6.10 -16.41 11.92
CA ARG A 187 -5.68 -15.71 13.14
C ARG A 187 -4.57 -14.65 12.91
N SER A 188 -3.78 -14.77 11.84
CA SER A 188 -2.69 -13.85 11.50
C SER A 188 -2.92 -13.01 10.24
N VAL A 189 -3.98 -13.30 9.48
CA VAL A 189 -4.26 -12.65 8.19
C VAL A 189 -5.65 -12.03 8.22
N LEU A 190 -5.69 -10.71 8.09
CA LEU A 190 -6.91 -9.95 7.87
C LEU A 190 -6.97 -9.50 6.42
N LYS A 191 -8.13 -9.70 5.78
CA LYS A 191 -8.47 -9.07 4.52
C LYS A 191 -9.19 -7.77 4.83
N VAL A 192 -8.68 -6.67 4.29
CA VAL A 192 -9.31 -5.35 4.40
C VAL A 192 -9.76 -4.93 3.02
N GLU A 193 -11.08 -4.88 2.81
CA GLU A 193 -11.68 -4.31 1.62
C GLU A 193 -11.91 -2.83 1.88
N LEU A 194 -11.06 -1.99 1.29
CA LEU A 194 -11.15 -0.53 1.37
C LEU A 194 -11.90 -0.01 0.14
N THR A 195 -13.08 0.58 0.37
CA THR A 195 -13.84 1.32 -0.64
C THR A 195 -13.50 2.80 -0.52
N ILE A 196 -13.02 3.36 -1.63
CA ILE A 196 -12.62 4.77 -1.76
C ILE A 196 -13.63 5.45 -2.68
N THR A 197 -14.34 6.45 -2.17
CA THR A 197 -15.32 7.22 -2.94
C THR A 197 -14.86 8.68 -3.06
N PRO A 198 -14.64 9.21 -4.27
CA PRO A 198 -14.33 10.63 -4.44
C PRO A 198 -15.52 11.50 -4.04
N ASP A 199 -15.28 12.53 -3.22
CA ASP A 199 -16.28 13.49 -2.73
C ASP A 199 -15.85 14.92 -3.08
N PHE A 200 -15.64 15.16 -4.37
CA PHE A 200 -15.24 16.45 -4.92
C PHE A 200 -15.57 16.55 -6.41
N GLN A 201 -15.62 17.77 -6.93
CA GLN A 201 -15.88 18.05 -8.34
C GLN A 201 -14.57 18.08 -9.11
N TRP A 202 -14.42 17.14 -10.06
CA TRP A 202 -13.23 17.05 -10.90
C TRP A 202 -13.15 18.20 -11.91
N GLU A 203 -11.94 18.74 -12.11
CA GLU A 203 -11.60 19.72 -13.15
C GLU A 203 -10.14 19.52 -13.61
N ASP A 204 -9.95 19.15 -14.87
CA ASP A 204 -8.63 18.76 -15.42
C ASP A 204 -7.54 19.83 -15.26
N LYS A 205 -7.93 21.12 -15.25
CA LYS A 205 -7.00 22.25 -15.13
C LYS A 205 -6.46 22.43 -13.71
N VAL A 206 -7.08 21.79 -12.72
CA VAL A 206 -6.84 22.05 -11.30
C VAL A 206 -6.26 20.84 -10.59
N HIS A 207 -6.65 19.62 -11.00
CA HIS A 207 -6.37 18.40 -10.25
C HIS A 207 -5.01 17.79 -10.61
N ASP A 208 -4.06 17.87 -9.67
CA ASP A 208 -2.78 17.14 -9.68
C ASP A 208 -2.43 16.73 -8.24
N LYS A 209 -1.32 17.21 -7.66
CA LYS A 209 -0.92 16.93 -6.27
C LYS A 209 -1.46 18.00 -5.32
N TRP A 210 -1.87 17.58 -4.12
CA TRP A 210 -2.46 18.48 -3.12
C TRP A 210 -1.85 18.32 -1.72
N ILE A 211 -1.64 19.46 -1.07
CA ILE A 211 -1.40 19.62 0.38
C ILE A 211 -2.76 19.72 1.09
N GLY A 212 -2.87 19.13 2.27
CA GLY A 212 -4.08 19.20 3.11
C GLY A 212 -5.20 18.23 2.70
N SER A 213 -5.06 17.53 1.57
CA SER A 213 -5.98 16.46 1.15
C SER A 213 -5.55 15.14 1.79
N GLN A 214 -6.06 14.87 3.00
CA GLN A 214 -5.84 13.63 3.73
C GLN A 214 -7.14 13.17 4.37
N THR A 215 -7.36 11.85 4.43
CA THR A 215 -8.51 11.26 5.10
C THR A 215 -8.03 10.08 5.93
N PHE A 216 -8.40 10.07 7.21
CA PHE A 216 -8.06 9.00 8.15
C PHE A 216 -9.31 8.19 8.46
N LEU A 217 -9.20 6.87 8.29
CA LEU A 217 -10.25 5.92 8.68
C LEU A 217 -9.73 5.04 9.81
N PRO A 218 -10.21 5.22 11.06
CA PRO A 218 -9.87 4.31 12.14
C PRO A 218 -10.56 2.97 11.92
N VAL A 219 -9.77 1.91 11.73
CA VAL A 219 -10.28 0.55 11.61
C VAL A 219 -10.32 -0.09 12.99
N SER A 220 -11.52 -0.22 13.57
CA SER A 220 -11.69 -0.78 14.91
C SER A 220 -11.74 -2.30 14.89
N PHE A 221 -10.98 -2.94 15.79
CA PHE A 221 -11.03 -4.39 16.01
C PHE A 221 -11.82 -4.81 17.26
N ARG A 222 -12.60 -3.89 17.85
CA ARG A 222 -13.30 -4.12 19.12
C ARG A 222 -14.23 -5.34 19.09
N TYR A 223 -14.88 -5.58 17.96
CA TYR A 223 -15.81 -6.70 17.76
C TYR A 223 -15.27 -7.73 16.77
N LEU A 224 -13.96 -7.71 16.49
CA LEU A 224 -13.34 -8.64 15.56
C LEU A 224 -13.12 -9.99 16.24
N ILE A 225 -13.87 -11.00 15.80
CA ILE A 225 -13.69 -12.38 16.25
C ILE A 225 -12.70 -13.06 15.31
N LEU A 226 -11.54 -13.44 15.84
CA LEU A 226 -10.54 -14.16 15.05
C LEU A 226 -10.92 -15.64 14.94
N PRO A 227 -10.70 -16.28 13.77
CA PRO A 227 -10.81 -17.71 13.62
C PRO A 227 -9.93 -18.47 14.59
N GLU A 228 -10.33 -19.70 14.90
CA GLU A 228 -9.48 -20.62 15.65
C GLU A 228 -8.18 -20.90 14.90
N LYS A 229 -7.15 -21.29 15.66
CA LYS A 229 -5.88 -21.69 15.06
C LYS A 229 -6.10 -23.03 14.35
N TYR A 230 -5.67 -23.13 13.10
CA TYR A 230 -5.75 -24.40 12.37
C TYR A 230 -5.00 -25.51 13.12
N PRO A 231 -5.56 -26.73 13.16
CA PRO A 231 -4.82 -27.88 13.66
C PRO A 231 -3.56 -28.09 12.79
N PRO A 232 -2.49 -28.66 13.37
CA PRO A 232 -1.33 -29.03 12.57
C PRO A 232 -1.75 -30.00 11.45
N PRO A 233 -1.14 -29.91 10.26
CA PRO A 233 -1.41 -30.85 9.18
C PRO A 233 -0.97 -32.26 9.61
N THR A 234 -1.62 -33.29 9.07
CA THR A 234 -1.23 -34.69 9.29
C THR A 234 0.21 -34.90 8.83
N GLU A 235 1.05 -35.44 9.72
CA GLU A 235 2.45 -35.72 9.40
C GLU A 235 2.55 -36.81 8.33
N LEU A 236 3.49 -36.61 7.41
CA LEU A 236 3.87 -37.62 6.44
C LEU A 236 4.83 -38.59 7.13
N LEU A 237 4.35 -39.81 7.36
CA LEU A 237 5.11 -40.86 8.03
C LEU A 237 6.21 -41.36 7.09
N ASP A 238 7.40 -41.59 7.65
CA ASP A 238 8.54 -42.19 6.92
C ASP A 238 8.31 -43.70 6.75
N LEU A 239 7.37 -44.04 5.88
CA LEU A 239 7.00 -45.40 5.54
C LEU A 239 7.90 -45.93 4.43
N GLN A 240 8.13 -47.24 4.43
CA GLN A 240 8.76 -47.87 3.27
C GLN A 240 7.87 -47.67 2.04
N PRO A 241 8.42 -47.15 0.92
CA PRO A 241 7.65 -46.89 -0.29
C PRO A 241 6.88 -48.13 -0.75
N LEU A 242 5.58 -47.98 -0.98
CA LEU A 242 4.72 -49.10 -1.37
C LEU A 242 5.08 -49.56 -2.78
N PRO A 243 5.52 -50.82 -2.99
CA PRO A 243 5.77 -51.33 -4.33
C PRO A 243 4.45 -51.50 -5.10
N VAL A 244 4.49 -51.38 -6.43
CA VAL A 244 3.29 -51.57 -7.28
C VAL A 244 2.68 -52.98 -7.09
N THR A 245 3.51 -53.98 -6.80
CA THR A 245 3.08 -55.35 -6.47
C THR A 245 2.18 -55.46 -5.25
N ALA A 246 2.08 -54.42 -4.41
CA ALA A 246 1.15 -54.37 -3.30
C ALA A 246 -0.33 -54.32 -3.74
N LEU A 247 -0.62 -54.03 -5.02
CA LEU A 247 -1.97 -54.08 -5.57
C LEU A 247 -2.53 -55.51 -5.68
N ARG A 248 -1.66 -56.54 -5.70
CA ARG A 248 -2.01 -57.98 -5.69
C ARG A 248 -2.93 -58.41 -6.84
N TYR A 249 -2.84 -57.74 -7.99
CA TYR A 249 -3.59 -58.09 -9.18
C TYR A 249 -2.79 -57.67 -10.43
N PRO A 250 -2.26 -58.63 -11.22
CA PRO A 250 -1.33 -58.32 -12.31
C PRO A 250 -1.85 -57.29 -13.33
N PRO A 251 -3.15 -57.26 -13.70
CA PRO A 251 -3.68 -56.21 -14.58
C PRO A 251 -3.62 -54.80 -13.96
N TYR A 252 -3.76 -54.65 -12.64
CA TYR A 252 -3.61 -53.32 -12.01
C TYR A 252 -2.15 -52.90 -11.91
N GLU A 253 -1.26 -53.86 -11.66
CA GLU A 253 0.18 -53.62 -11.66
C GLU A 253 0.67 -53.14 -13.03
N ALA A 254 0.07 -53.66 -14.11
CA ALA A 254 0.39 -53.29 -15.47
C ALA A 254 0.05 -51.81 -15.81
N ILE A 255 -0.92 -51.20 -15.13
CA ILE A 255 -1.30 -49.79 -15.32
C ILE A 255 -0.19 -48.84 -14.83
N TYR A 256 0.63 -49.27 -13.88
CA TYR A 256 1.63 -48.44 -13.21
C TYR A 256 3.08 -48.83 -13.50
N GLN A 257 3.36 -49.42 -14.68
CA GLN A 257 4.69 -49.90 -15.05
C GLN A 257 5.78 -48.81 -15.13
N ASP A 258 5.37 -47.55 -15.30
CA ASP A 258 6.29 -46.41 -15.41
C ASP A 258 7.11 -46.15 -14.14
N PHE A 259 6.69 -46.69 -12.99
CA PHE A 259 7.40 -46.56 -11.73
C PHE A 259 7.31 -47.85 -10.89
N LYS A 260 8.29 -48.06 -10.01
CA LYS A 260 8.37 -49.28 -9.18
C LYS A 260 7.68 -49.15 -7.82
N HIS A 261 7.63 -47.93 -7.29
CA HIS A 261 7.08 -47.64 -5.97
C HIS A 261 6.20 -46.39 -6.04
N PHE A 262 5.11 -46.40 -5.28
CA PHE A 262 4.30 -45.22 -5.05
C PHE A 262 5.05 -44.20 -4.20
N ASN A 263 4.72 -42.92 -4.36
CA ASN A 263 5.33 -41.86 -3.57
C ASN A 263 4.89 -41.95 -2.08
N PRO A 264 5.54 -41.22 -1.16
CA PRO A 264 5.20 -41.29 0.27
C PRO A 264 3.74 -40.94 0.60
N VAL A 265 3.15 -39.95 -0.09
CA VAL A 265 1.74 -39.57 0.14
C VAL A 265 0.83 -40.72 -0.23
N GLN A 266 0.99 -41.27 -1.44
CA GLN A 266 0.25 -42.43 -1.96
C GLN A 266 0.45 -43.66 -1.08
N THR A 267 1.68 -43.91 -0.64
CA THR A 267 2.03 -45.01 0.28
C THR A 267 1.23 -44.90 1.58
N GLN A 268 1.23 -43.74 2.22
CA GLN A 268 0.49 -43.51 3.47
C GLN A 268 -1.02 -43.62 3.30
N VAL A 269 -1.60 -43.11 2.21
CA VAL A 269 -3.06 -43.15 2.00
C VAL A 269 -3.58 -44.46 1.40
N SER A 270 -2.69 -45.29 0.83
CA SER A 270 -3.06 -46.52 0.11
C SER A 270 -3.90 -47.48 0.95
N THR A 271 -3.56 -47.65 2.23
CA THR A 271 -4.25 -48.60 3.11
C THR A 271 -5.71 -48.23 3.27
N VAL A 272 -6.01 -46.94 3.41
CA VAL A 272 -7.40 -46.48 3.56
C VAL A 272 -8.11 -46.49 2.21
N LEU A 273 -7.49 -45.94 1.15
CA LEU A 273 -8.15 -45.81 -0.16
C LEU A 273 -8.34 -47.13 -0.92
N TYR A 274 -7.47 -48.12 -0.69
CA TYR A 274 -7.49 -49.39 -1.42
C TYR A 274 -8.05 -50.56 -0.60
N ASN A 275 -8.04 -50.50 0.74
CA ASN A 275 -8.53 -51.62 1.58
C ASN A 275 -9.83 -51.30 2.32
N THR A 276 -10.26 -50.03 2.38
CA THR A 276 -11.49 -49.62 3.07
C THR A 276 -12.46 -48.95 2.12
N ASP A 277 -13.70 -48.73 2.58
CA ASP A 277 -14.75 -48.06 1.84
C ASP A 277 -15.16 -46.72 2.51
N ASP A 278 -14.31 -46.20 3.39
CA ASP A 278 -14.56 -44.97 4.13
C ASP A 278 -14.40 -43.72 3.23
N ASN A 279 -15.05 -42.63 3.62
CA ASN A 279 -14.85 -41.34 2.96
C ASN A 279 -13.46 -40.78 3.31
N VAL A 280 -12.64 -40.49 2.30
CA VAL A 280 -11.27 -40.00 2.49
C VAL A 280 -11.10 -38.59 1.90
N LEU A 281 -10.49 -37.69 2.68
CA LEU A 281 -10.02 -36.39 2.21
C LEU A 281 -8.50 -36.39 2.11
N VAL A 282 -7.96 -36.21 0.89
CA VAL A 282 -6.52 -36.08 0.65
C VAL A 282 -6.17 -34.65 0.28
N ALA A 283 -5.60 -33.91 1.24
CA ALA A 283 -5.08 -32.56 1.03
C ALA A 283 -3.56 -32.59 0.87
N ALA A 284 -3.08 -32.44 -0.36
CA ALA A 284 -1.65 -32.38 -0.68
C ALA A 284 -1.38 -31.33 -1.77
N PRO A 285 -0.16 -30.78 -1.88
CA PRO A 285 0.21 -29.84 -2.94
C PRO A 285 -0.07 -30.36 -4.36
N THR A 286 -0.19 -29.44 -5.32
CA THR A 286 -0.26 -29.81 -6.75
C THR A 286 1.03 -30.54 -7.15
N GLY A 287 0.91 -31.64 -7.89
CA GLY A 287 2.04 -32.50 -8.25
C GLY A 287 2.33 -33.65 -7.26
N SER A 288 1.71 -33.71 -6.09
CA SER A 288 1.90 -34.82 -5.12
C SER A 288 1.25 -36.15 -5.53
N GLY A 289 0.75 -36.27 -6.76
CA GLY A 289 0.17 -37.51 -7.26
C GLY A 289 -1.20 -37.88 -6.68
N LYS A 290 -2.00 -36.87 -6.28
CA LYS A 290 -3.38 -37.06 -5.78
C LYS A 290 -4.30 -37.79 -6.76
N THR A 291 -4.03 -37.71 -8.06
CA THR A 291 -4.79 -38.43 -9.10
C THR A 291 -4.71 -39.95 -8.88
N ILE A 292 -3.53 -40.48 -8.56
CA ILE A 292 -3.34 -41.91 -8.25
C ILE A 292 -4.08 -42.29 -6.96
N CYS A 293 -4.24 -41.37 -6.01
CA CYS A 293 -5.07 -41.61 -4.82
C CYS A 293 -6.55 -41.83 -5.20
N ALA A 294 -7.07 -41.06 -6.18
CA ALA A 294 -8.40 -41.30 -6.71
C ALA A 294 -8.47 -42.64 -7.48
N GLU A 295 -7.42 -43.00 -8.22
CA GLU A 295 -7.33 -44.28 -8.92
C GLU A 295 -7.37 -45.49 -7.96
N PHE A 296 -6.76 -45.41 -6.76
CA PHE A 296 -6.91 -46.46 -5.74
C PHE A 296 -8.37 -46.72 -5.35
N ALA A 297 -9.19 -45.66 -5.21
CA ALA A 297 -10.61 -45.81 -4.91
C ALA A 297 -11.40 -46.43 -6.08
N ILE A 298 -11.03 -46.10 -7.32
CA ILE A 298 -11.60 -46.72 -8.54
C ILE A 298 -11.29 -48.22 -8.57
N LEU A 299 -10.02 -48.59 -8.33
CA LEU A 299 -9.58 -49.98 -8.30
C LEU A 299 -10.26 -50.77 -7.17
N ARG A 300 -10.39 -50.17 -5.98
CA ARG A 300 -11.15 -50.75 -4.87
C ARG A 300 -12.61 -51.02 -5.24
N ASN A 301 -13.27 -50.07 -5.91
CA ASN A 301 -14.64 -50.26 -6.37
C ASN A 301 -14.78 -51.43 -7.36
N HIS A 302 -13.80 -51.62 -8.26
CA HIS A 302 -13.76 -52.75 -9.18
C HIS A 302 -13.60 -54.10 -8.45
N GLN A 303 -12.92 -54.15 -7.30
CA GLN A 303 -12.73 -55.39 -6.52
C GLN A 303 -14.01 -55.93 -5.86
N LYS A 304 -15.09 -55.13 -5.76
CA LYS A 304 -16.32 -55.50 -5.03
C LYS A 304 -17.17 -56.59 -5.71
N GLY A 305 -16.76 -57.12 -6.85
CA GLY A 305 -17.22 -58.41 -7.38
C GLY A 305 -17.88 -58.35 -8.76
N PRO A 306 -18.00 -59.50 -9.45
CA PRO A 306 -18.48 -59.61 -10.83
C PRO A 306 -19.98 -59.34 -11.03
N GLU A 307 -20.79 -59.36 -9.96
CA GLU A 307 -22.23 -59.04 -10.00
C GLU A 307 -22.52 -57.53 -9.82
N SER A 308 -21.51 -56.75 -9.42
CA SER A 308 -21.61 -55.32 -9.19
C SER A 308 -21.18 -54.57 -10.46
N VAL A 309 -22.13 -53.91 -11.13
CA VAL A 309 -21.80 -52.96 -12.22
C VAL A 309 -20.95 -51.83 -11.64
N MET A 310 -19.66 -51.83 -11.95
CA MET A 310 -18.73 -50.77 -11.55
C MET A 310 -19.23 -49.42 -12.09
N ARG A 311 -19.59 -48.51 -11.19
CA ARG A 311 -19.94 -47.13 -11.52
C ARG A 311 -19.14 -46.19 -10.63
N ALA A 312 -18.41 -45.27 -11.25
CA ALA A 312 -17.66 -44.21 -10.57
C ALA A 312 -17.94 -42.88 -11.26
N VAL A 313 -18.05 -41.81 -10.46
CA VAL A 313 -18.23 -40.44 -10.96
C VAL A 313 -17.04 -39.62 -10.50
N TYR A 314 -16.29 -39.05 -11.44
CA TYR A 314 -15.22 -38.10 -11.18
C TYR A 314 -15.63 -36.70 -11.59
N ILE A 315 -15.43 -35.75 -10.67
CA ILE A 315 -15.79 -34.36 -10.87
C ILE A 315 -14.51 -33.53 -10.76
N ALA A 316 -14.26 -32.71 -11.77
CA ALA A 316 -13.23 -31.69 -11.75
C ALA A 316 -13.88 -30.30 -11.88
N PRO A 317 -13.30 -29.25 -11.26
CA PRO A 317 -13.88 -27.90 -11.29
C PRO A 317 -13.81 -27.24 -12.68
N LEU A 318 -12.94 -27.74 -13.57
CA LEU A 318 -12.72 -27.20 -14.91
C LEU A 318 -12.85 -28.30 -15.97
N GLU A 319 -13.49 -27.98 -17.09
CA GLU A 319 -13.71 -28.92 -18.20
C GLU A 319 -12.41 -29.45 -18.79
N ALA A 320 -11.38 -28.61 -18.90
CA ALA A 320 -10.07 -29.01 -19.43
C ALA A 320 -9.43 -30.13 -18.58
N ILE A 321 -9.51 -30.01 -17.25
CA ILE A 321 -9.00 -31.03 -16.32
C ILE A 321 -9.81 -32.31 -16.47
N ALA A 322 -11.14 -32.21 -16.56
CA ALA A 322 -12.00 -33.38 -16.77
C ALA A 322 -11.66 -34.11 -18.09
N LYS A 323 -11.46 -33.39 -19.19
CA LYS A 323 -11.08 -33.96 -20.50
C LYS A 323 -9.71 -34.62 -20.48
N GLU A 324 -8.74 -33.99 -19.81
CA GLU A 324 -7.40 -34.56 -19.66
C GLU A 324 -7.45 -35.86 -18.86
N ARG A 325 -8.16 -35.86 -17.73
CA ARG A 325 -8.34 -37.06 -16.90
C ARG A 325 -9.14 -38.14 -17.63
N TYR A 326 -10.17 -37.78 -18.39
CA TYR A 326 -10.93 -38.70 -19.25
C TYR A 326 -10.00 -39.43 -20.23
N ARG A 327 -9.17 -38.70 -21.00
CA ARG A 327 -8.23 -39.32 -21.95
C ARG A 327 -7.18 -40.21 -21.27
N ASP A 328 -6.77 -39.85 -20.05
CA ASP A 328 -5.83 -40.66 -19.30
C ASP A 328 -6.46 -41.95 -18.79
N TRP A 329 -7.66 -41.86 -18.23
CA TRP A 329 -8.38 -43.00 -17.68
C TRP A 329 -9.03 -43.89 -18.72
N GLU A 330 -9.44 -43.36 -19.87
CA GLU A 330 -9.87 -44.15 -21.03
C GLU A 330 -8.72 -45.06 -21.52
N ARG A 331 -7.47 -44.59 -21.47
CA ARG A 331 -6.30 -45.43 -21.80
C ARG A 331 -5.95 -46.45 -20.73
N LYS A 332 -6.21 -46.16 -19.45
CA LYS A 332 -5.82 -47.01 -18.31
C LYS A 332 -6.87 -48.04 -17.92
N PHE A 333 -8.15 -47.68 -18.01
CA PHE A 333 -9.28 -48.48 -17.51
C PHE A 333 -10.33 -48.80 -18.59
N GLY A 334 -10.26 -48.18 -19.77
CA GLY A 334 -11.26 -48.26 -20.84
C GLY A 334 -10.93 -49.21 -21.98
#